data_AF-A0A1T4LL14-F1
#
_entry.id   AF-A0A1T4LL14-F1
#
_cell.length_a   1.000
_cell.length_b   1.000
_cell.length_c   1.000
_cell.angle_alpha   90.00
_cell.angle_beta   90.00
_cell.angle_gamma   90.00
#
_symmetry.space_group_name_H-M   'P 1'
#
loop_
_entity.id
_entity.type
_entity.pdbx_description
1 polymer ?
#
loop_
_entity_poly.entity_id
_entity_poly.type
_entity_poly.pdbx_seq_one_letter_code
_entity_poly.pdbx_strand_id
1 'polypeptide(L)'
;MQDNNRERANEINEYYLINKYKNNIKVDSVAEDKEIYEQIINEMNPSSNNSKIIDAYKFFYEKIKSSSLDKDQLFEAIKNLYVVTITLDRHHDNAQEIFETINSTGKALSKADLIRNFVLMNLNVNEQNILYDNIWLHIERILSDPLFSNNIHDKFFRHYLTLKLKKNIKQDNIYEEFKLFYDQYALQNSLTSFELAKSISKDLYNYVKIYSQIVLGKYNDEKINNIFKSLGKLELTVAYPFFMKILNKFQNNIISRDEAIEMINLSISYILRRYICKIPSNALIPVFINATKIDDKNYCTAFKAHLKLLTKDSRFPNDKEFYKMFIESDIYERQTYCRYILSMLNNWNSKNIIITDKMTIEHILPQGSLNSEWITDLGGSLERAKEIQEKYVHRIGNLTLTNYNSELSNNSFSFKLHHNKGILNTHIELNNEFFTPDMTLWNDETIQQRSKKLTSKALKIWPYPNISDNELSLYIKEKPTLSVQNVVNWNETNNNIFEYIDQKVLSIANDIKCNIQNTYITYIINKKLVVGIKFRKQGVNIYLDTSINDIEEADVEKFYDVSSKGKVIFPSQVRAYVETPSEFDSILKYIENSYNEKRKLI
;
A
#
# COMPACT_ATOMS: atom_id res chain seq x y z
N MET A 1 -14.85 9.57 66.83
CA MET A 1 -14.67 8.84 65.55
C MET A 1 -14.80 9.73 64.31
N GLN A 2 -15.78 10.64 64.23
CA GLN A 2 -15.90 11.55 63.08
C GLN A 2 -14.72 12.55 62.94
N ASP A 3 -14.22 13.11 64.04
CA ASP A 3 -13.06 14.04 63.98
C ASP A 3 -11.76 13.36 63.55
N ASN A 4 -11.50 12.14 64.03
CA ASN A 4 -10.28 11.37 63.69
C ASN A 4 -10.25 10.99 62.19
N ASN A 5 -11.41 10.69 61.60
CA ASN A 5 -11.52 10.43 60.15
C ASN A 5 -11.28 11.71 59.32
N ARG A 6 -11.59 12.88 59.87
CA ARG A 6 -11.43 14.17 59.20
C ARG A 6 -9.96 14.61 59.20
N GLU A 7 -9.27 14.41 60.33
CA GLU A 7 -7.81 14.61 60.40
C GLU A 7 -7.06 13.68 59.44
N ARG A 8 -7.41 12.38 59.42
CA ARG A 8 -6.81 11.41 58.50
C ARG A 8 -7.05 11.78 57.02
N ALA A 9 -8.25 12.24 56.68
CA ALA A 9 -8.55 12.69 55.32
C ALA A 9 -7.71 13.92 54.92
N ASN A 10 -7.54 14.88 55.84
CA ASN A 10 -6.66 16.04 55.62
C ASN A 10 -5.19 15.62 55.48
N GLU A 11 -4.72 14.68 56.31
CA GLU A 11 -3.38 14.09 56.19
C GLU A 11 -3.18 13.49 54.80
N ILE A 12 -4.12 12.65 54.35
CA ILE A 12 -4.04 12.03 53.01
C ILE A 12 -4.00 13.10 51.92
N ASN A 13 -4.87 14.10 52.02
CA ASN A 13 -4.94 15.17 51.04
C ASN A 13 -3.60 15.93 50.95
N GLU A 14 -3.09 16.43 52.07
CA GLU A 14 -1.87 17.25 52.11
C GLU A 14 -0.58 16.46 51.81
N TYR A 15 -0.48 15.22 52.29
CA TYR A 15 0.73 14.42 52.14
C TYR A 15 0.79 13.64 50.82
N TYR A 16 -0.34 13.32 50.19
CA TYR A 16 -0.34 12.44 49.02
C TYR A 16 -1.04 13.01 47.79
N LEU A 17 -2.07 13.84 47.95
CA LEU A 17 -2.86 14.30 46.81
C LEU A 17 -2.44 15.69 46.31
N ILE A 18 -2.27 16.67 47.20
CA ILE A 18 -1.98 18.06 46.82
C ILE A 18 -0.58 18.52 47.22
N ASN A 19 0.00 19.41 46.43
CA ASN A 19 1.21 20.14 46.76
C ASN A 19 0.84 21.52 47.31
N LYS A 20 0.86 21.64 48.65
CA LYS A 20 0.44 22.87 49.34
C LYS A 20 1.24 24.12 48.97
N TYR A 21 2.46 23.95 48.42
CA TYR A 21 3.33 25.08 48.08
C TYR A 21 3.17 25.57 46.65
N LYS A 22 2.60 24.74 45.76
CA LYS A 22 2.41 25.06 44.34
C LYS A 22 0.94 25.08 43.92
N ASN A 23 0.00 24.80 44.84
CA ASN A 23 -1.44 24.70 44.58
C ASN A 23 -1.77 23.81 43.37
N ASN A 24 -1.01 22.72 43.20
CA ASN A 24 -1.23 21.73 42.16
C ASN A 24 -1.28 20.32 42.77
N ILE A 25 -1.73 19.35 42.00
CA ILE A 25 -1.81 17.94 42.41
C ILE A 25 -0.42 17.29 42.34
N LYS A 26 -0.12 16.35 43.24
CA LYS A 26 1.22 15.73 43.33
C LYS A 26 1.51 14.79 42.17
N VAL A 27 0.50 14.09 41.66
CA VAL A 27 0.61 13.23 40.48
C VAL A 27 0.09 14.00 39.28
N ASP A 28 0.98 14.32 38.36
CA ASP A 28 0.62 14.92 37.08
C ASP A 28 0.35 13.79 36.08
N SER A 29 -0.90 13.65 35.65
CA SER A 29 -1.28 12.66 34.63
C SER A 29 -1.11 13.24 33.22
N VAL A 30 -1.32 12.41 32.19
CA VAL A 30 -1.38 12.90 30.80
C VAL A 30 -2.49 13.95 30.65
N ALA A 31 -2.33 14.87 29.71
CA ALA A 31 -3.16 16.07 29.61
C ALA A 31 -4.67 15.79 29.46
N GLU A 32 -5.05 14.68 28.81
CA GLU A 32 -6.46 14.27 28.67
C GLU A 32 -7.10 13.81 29.99
N ASP A 33 -6.29 13.25 30.87
CA ASP A 33 -6.69 12.68 32.15
C ASP A 33 -6.59 13.69 33.29
N LYS A 34 -5.76 14.73 33.12
CA LYS A 34 -5.42 15.70 34.15
C LYS A 34 -6.64 16.45 34.68
N GLU A 35 -7.48 16.97 33.79
CA GLU A 35 -8.66 17.75 34.19
C GLU A 35 -9.65 16.89 34.99
N ILE A 36 -9.84 15.64 34.58
CA ILE A 36 -10.74 14.69 35.27
C ILE A 36 -10.15 14.28 36.62
N TYR A 37 -8.85 14.02 36.68
CA TYR A 37 -8.16 13.68 37.93
C TYR A 37 -8.21 14.85 38.92
N GLU A 38 -8.04 16.09 38.43
CA GLU A 38 -8.20 17.31 39.21
C GLU A 38 -9.62 17.50 39.75
N GLN A 39 -10.64 17.23 38.93
CA GLN A 39 -12.03 17.30 39.37
C GLN A 39 -12.33 16.26 40.47
N ILE A 40 -11.85 15.02 40.32
CA ILE A 40 -12.06 13.94 41.31
C ILE A 40 -11.41 14.30 42.66
N ILE A 41 -10.17 14.78 42.65
CA ILE A 41 -9.45 15.14 43.88
C ILE A 41 -10.10 16.35 44.58
N ASN A 42 -10.62 17.30 43.81
CA ASN A 42 -11.32 18.47 44.34
C ASN A 42 -12.81 18.19 44.67
N GLU A 43 -13.23 16.93 44.68
CA GLU A 43 -14.62 16.51 44.94
C GLU A 43 -15.66 17.18 44.02
N MET A 44 -15.25 17.58 42.81
CA MET A 44 -16.12 18.15 41.79
C MET A 44 -16.75 17.03 40.95
N ASN A 45 -17.94 17.29 40.40
CA ASN A 45 -18.55 16.39 39.42
C ASN A 45 -17.70 16.39 38.13
N PRO A 46 -17.23 15.22 37.65
CA PRO A 46 -16.42 15.17 36.44
C PRO A 46 -17.17 15.71 35.23
N SER A 47 -16.49 16.47 34.37
CA SER A 47 -17.08 17.10 33.18
C SER A 47 -17.40 16.10 32.05
N SER A 48 -16.85 14.88 32.12
CA SER A 48 -17.06 13.79 31.16
C SER A 48 -17.43 12.50 31.88
N ASN A 49 -18.35 11.71 31.32
CA ASN A 49 -18.70 10.39 31.86
C ASN A 49 -17.88 9.22 31.26
N ASN A 50 -17.05 9.48 30.25
CA ASN A 50 -16.37 8.45 29.47
C ASN A 50 -14.84 8.51 29.69
N SER A 51 -14.40 8.20 30.91
CA SER A 51 -12.97 8.17 31.26
C SER A 51 -12.62 6.95 32.11
N LYS A 52 -11.50 6.31 31.76
CA LYS A 52 -10.96 5.19 32.51
C LYS A 52 -10.54 5.57 33.92
N ILE A 53 -10.20 6.85 34.17
CA ILE A 53 -9.93 7.34 35.52
C ILE A 53 -11.21 7.33 36.36
N ILE A 54 -12.34 7.72 35.77
CA ILE A 54 -13.63 7.69 36.46
C ILE A 54 -14.04 6.24 36.73
N ASP A 55 -13.85 5.36 35.75
CA ASP A 55 -14.13 3.93 35.92
C ASP A 55 -13.25 3.31 37.01
N ALA A 56 -11.96 3.64 37.02
CA ALA A 56 -11.02 3.19 38.04
C ALA A 56 -11.39 3.75 39.43
N TYR A 57 -11.71 5.03 39.53
CA TYR A 57 -12.15 5.66 40.77
C TYR A 57 -13.42 4.99 41.31
N LYS A 58 -14.45 4.83 40.48
CA LYS A 58 -15.69 4.13 40.85
C LYS A 58 -15.43 2.69 41.28
N PHE A 59 -14.59 1.97 40.54
CA PHE A 59 -14.20 0.60 40.87
C PHE A 59 -13.52 0.53 42.25
N PHE A 60 -12.50 1.34 42.50
CA PHE A 60 -11.80 1.33 43.79
C PHE A 60 -12.69 1.83 44.93
N TYR A 61 -13.52 2.83 44.69
CA TYR A 61 -14.49 3.32 45.66
C TYR A 61 -15.46 2.21 46.10
N GLU A 62 -16.07 1.48 45.16
CA GLU A 62 -16.96 0.36 45.48
C GLU A 62 -16.22 -0.79 46.16
N LYS A 63 -14.97 -1.08 45.76
CA LYS A 63 -14.14 -2.10 46.42
C LYS A 63 -13.79 -1.73 47.86
N ILE A 64 -13.44 -0.48 48.12
CA ILE A 64 -13.14 0.01 49.48
C ILE A 64 -14.42 -0.01 50.33
N LYS A 65 -15.55 0.42 49.76
CA LYS A 65 -16.84 0.47 50.46
C LYS A 65 -17.39 -0.91 50.82
N SER A 66 -17.16 -1.92 49.96
CA SER A 66 -17.57 -3.31 50.18
C SER A 66 -16.51 -4.17 50.90
N SER A 67 -15.36 -3.58 51.24
CA SER A 67 -14.28 -4.28 51.93
C SER A 67 -14.64 -4.60 53.38
N SER A 68 -14.22 -5.77 53.85
CA SER A 68 -14.26 -6.13 55.28
C SER A 68 -13.08 -5.57 56.08
N LEU A 69 -12.05 -5.05 55.40
CA LEU A 69 -10.90 -4.39 56.03
C LEU A 69 -11.27 -2.98 56.48
N ASP A 70 -10.71 -2.55 57.60
CA ASP A 70 -10.88 -1.15 58.02
C ASP A 70 -10.04 -0.20 57.13
N LYS A 71 -10.36 1.11 57.20
CA LYS A 71 -9.72 2.14 56.36
C LYS A 71 -8.24 2.34 56.67
N ASP A 72 -7.84 2.18 57.92
CA ASP A 72 -6.44 2.32 58.35
C ASP A 72 -5.61 1.14 57.87
N GLN A 73 -6.15 -0.08 57.93
CA GLN A 73 -5.52 -1.28 57.35
C GLN A 73 -5.27 -1.13 55.85
N LEU A 74 -6.27 -0.61 55.12
CA LEU A 74 -6.12 -0.32 53.69
C LEU A 74 -5.04 0.75 53.43
N PHE A 75 -5.02 1.81 54.24
CA PHE A 75 -4.03 2.88 54.10
C PHE A 75 -2.60 2.40 54.40
N GLU A 76 -2.41 1.62 55.47
CA GLU A 76 -1.11 1.00 55.78
C GLU A 76 -0.69 0.01 54.70
N ALA A 77 -1.64 -0.73 54.09
CA ALA A 77 -1.33 -1.58 52.94
C ALA A 77 -0.81 -0.78 51.74
N ILE A 78 -1.42 0.37 51.43
CA ILE A 78 -0.98 1.27 50.34
C ILE A 78 0.44 1.80 50.59
N LYS A 79 0.82 2.07 51.84
CA LYS A 79 2.18 2.52 52.20
C LYS A 79 3.27 1.49 51.90
N ASN A 80 2.90 0.22 51.71
CA ASN A 80 3.84 -0.83 51.29
C ASN A 80 4.10 -0.85 49.77
N LEU A 81 3.50 0.07 49.00
CA LEU A 81 3.83 0.24 47.58
C LEU A 81 5.16 0.99 47.45
N TYR A 82 6.10 0.38 46.72
CA TYR A 82 7.41 0.98 46.44
C TYR A 82 7.43 1.61 45.05
N VAL A 83 7.93 2.84 44.97
CA VAL A 83 8.23 3.51 43.69
C VAL A 83 9.73 3.40 43.45
N VAL A 84 10.11 2.82 42.32
CA VAL A 84 11.50 2.77 41.87
C VAL A 84 11.78 3.98 40.99
N THR A 85 12.63 4.88 41.47
CA THR A 85 13.10 6.04 40.69
C THR A 85 14.47 5.75 40.11
N ILE A 86 14.59 5.83 38.79
CA ILE A 86 15.87 5.74 38.09
C ILE A 86 16.26 7.15 37.67
N THR A 87 17.32 7.68 38.29
CA THR A 87 17.88 8.99 37.95
C THR A 87 19.02 8.79 36.97
N LEU A 88 18.97 9.50 35.85
CA LEU A 88 19.95 9.36 34.77
C LEU A 88 20.93 10.53 34.78
N ASP A 89 22.23 10.24 34.66
CA ASP A 89 23.26 11.23 34.34
C ASP A 89 23.22 11.53 32.84
N ARG A 90 22.88 12.78 32.49
CA ARG A 90 22.79 13.22 31.08
C ARG A 90 24.10 13.12 30.30
N HIS A 91 25.25 13.01 30.98
CA HIS A 91 26.57 12.94 30.33
C HIS A 91 27.08 11.51 30.15
N HIS A 92 26.62 10.57 30.96
CA HIS A 92 27.14 9.20 30.98
C HIS A 92 26.09 8.14 30.66
N ASP A 93 24.81 8.44 30.90
CA ASP A 93 23.71 7.50 30.68
C ASP A 93 22.99 7.79 29.37
N ASN A 94 22.76 6.73 28.60
CA ASN A 94 21.89 6.79 27.44
C ASN A 94 20.44 6.55 27.88
N ALA A 95 19.71 7.65 28.12
CA ALA A 95 18.30 7.60 28.55
C ALA A 95 17.41 6.75 27.64
N GLN A 96 17.72 6.74 26.34
CA GLN A 96 16.97 5.96 25.37
C GLN A 96 17.22 4.45 25.52
N GLU A 97 18.48 4.01 25.63
CA GLU A 97 18.81 2.58 25.81
C GLU A 97 18.21 2.02 27.10
N ILE A 98 18.25 2.80 28.17
CA ILE A 98 17.67 2.42 29.46
C ILE A 98 16.14 2.30 29.33
N PHE A 99 15.48 3.26 28.68
CA PHE A 99 14.05 3.20 28.43
C PHE A 99 13.65 2.00 27.55
N GLU A 100 14.40 1.73 26.48
CA GLU A 100 14.16 0.57 25.61
C GLU A 100 14.33 -0.75 26.36
N THR A 101 15.37 -0.85 27.21
CA THR A 101 15.63 -2.03 28.03
C THR A 101 14.48 -2.30 29.00
N ILE A 102 14.00 -1.26 29.71
CA ILE A 102 12.89 -1.39 30.66
C ILE A 102 11.61 -1.82 29.94
N ASN A 103 11.26 -1.18 28.82
CA ASN A 103 10.05 -1.52 28.06
C ASN A 103 10.10 -2.91 27.42
N SER A 104 11.28 -3.46 27.15
CA SER A 104 11.44 -4.82 26.60
C SER A 104 11.01 -5.92 27.58
N THR A 105 10.99 -5.63 28.89
CA THR A 105 10.69 -6.60 29.95
C THR A 105 9.22 -6.60 30.42
N GLY A 106 8.37 -5.72 29.85
CA GLY A 106 6.97 -5.54 30.24
C GLY A 106 5.96 -5.58 29.07
N LYS A 107 4.74 -5.06 29.28
CA LYS A 107 3.77 -4.88 28.20
C LYS A 107 4.33 -3.85 27.21
N ALA A 108 4.55 -4.27 25.97
CA ALA A 108 5.12 -3.42 24.93
C ALA A 108 4.27 -2.15 24.71
N LEU A 109 4.95 -1.00 24.73
CA LEU A 109 4.39 0.27 24.28
C LEU A 109 4.02 0.20 22.79
N SER A 110 3.07 1.05 22.37
CA SER A 110 2.77 1.18 20.95
C SER A 110 3.96 1.79 20.20
N LYS A 111 4.04 1.58 18.88
CA LYS A 111 5.14 2.18 18.09
C LYS A 111 5.05 3.70 18.10
N ALA A 112 3.84 4.26 18.21
CA ALA A 112 3.64 5.71 18.36
C ALA A 112 4.18 6.25 19.69
N ASP A 113 3.94 5.55 20.80
CA ASP A 113 4.47 5.95 22.11
C ASP A 113 5.99 5.92 22.12
N LEU A 114 6.58 4.85 21.55
CA LEU A 114 8.03 4.72 21.39
C LEU A 114 8.61 5.88 20.57
N ILE A 115 7.99 6.22 19.43
CA ILE A 115 8.44 7.33 18.58
C ILE A 115 8.34 8.68 19.31
N ARG A 116 7.21 8.96 19.96
CA ARG A 116 7.03 10.20 20.73
C ARG A 116 8.09 10.33 21.82
N ASN A 117 8.28 9.28 22.61
CA ASN A 117 9.23 9.28 23.71
C ASN A 117 10.67 9.46 23.18
N PHE A 118 11.03 8.76 22.10
CA PHE A 118 12.33 8.91 21.44
C PHE A 118 12.59 10.36 20.98
N VAL A 119 11.60 11.03 20.37
CA VAL A 119 11.74 12.42 19.91
C VAL A 119 11.92 13.40 21.07
N LEU A 120 11.31 13.14 22.24
CA LEU A 120 11.29 14.07 23.37
C LEU A 120 12.40 13.81 24.40
N MET A 121 12.91 12.58 24.52
CA MET A 121 13.79 12.14 25.62
C MET A 121 15.08 12.95 25.78
N ASN A 122 15.66 13.43 24.68
CA ASN A 122 16.92 14.17 24.71
C ASN A 122 16.75 15.69 24.90
N LEU A 123 15.53 16.15 25.18
CA LEU A 123 15.21 17.56 25.41
C LEU A 123 15.16 17.88 26.91
N ASN A 124 15.35 19.15 27.27
CA ASN A 124 15.11 19.58 28.65
C ASN A 124 13.60 19.66 28.95
N VAL A 125 13.22 19.71 30.23
CA VAL A 125 11.81 19.64 30.66
C VAL A 125 10.95 20.75 30.01
N ASN A 126 11.47 21.97 29.90
CA ASN A 126 10.73 23.07 29.29
C ASN A 126 10.49 22.84 27.79
N GLU A 127 11.50 22.35 27.08
CA GLU A 127 11.41 22.01 25.66
C GLU A 127 10.45 20.83 25.40
N GLN A 128 10.50 19.80 26.26
CA GLN A 128 9.56 18.67 26.21
C GLN A 128 8.12 19.16 26.35
N ASN A 129 7.83 19.99 27.36
CA ASN A 129 6.49 20.54 27.58
C ASN A 129 6.04 21.37 26.37
N ILE A 130 6.90 22.24 25.84
CA ILE A 130 6.57 23.05 24.65
C ILE A 130 6.18 22.18 23.46
N LEU A 131 6.95 21.13 23.14
CA LEU A 131 6.63 20.26 22.00
C LEU A 131 5.44 19.35 22.28
N TYR A 132 5.29 18.87 23.52
CA TYR A 132 4.20 17.99 23.89
C TYR A 132 2.86 18.72 23.78
N ASP A 133 2.72 19.84 24.51
CA ASP A 133 1.46 20.57 24.62
C ASP A 133 1.01 21.16 23.27
N ASN A 134 1.96 21.70 22.49
CA ASN A 134 1.64 22.41 21.25
C ASN A 134 1.60 21.51 20.01
N ILE A 135 2.11 20.28 20.06
CA ILE A 135 2.20 19.41 18.86
C ILE A 135 1.75 17.99 19.17
N TRP A 136 2.44 17.27 20.06
CA TRP A 136 2.17 15.84 20.25
C TRP A 136 0.79 15.56 20.82
N LEU A 137 0.31 16.38 21.75
CA LEU A 137 -1.05 16.27 22.25
C LEU A 137 -2.09 16.38 21.13
N HIS A 138 -1.85 17.24 20.13
CA HIS A 138 -2.73 17.34 18.96
C HIS A 138 -2.60 16.13 18.03
N ILE A 139 -1.41 15.56 17.86
CA ILE A 139 -1.22 14.31 17.11
C ILE A 139 -1.99 13.16 17.78
N GLU A 140 -1.85 13.01 19.10
CA GLU A 140 -2.53 11.99 19.91
C GLU A 140 -4.05 12.14 19.82
N ARG A 141 -4.58 13.36 19.99
CA ARG A 141 -6.01 13.65 19.86
C ARG A 141 -6.57 13.34 18.48
N ILE A 142 -5.83 13.67 17.42
CA ILE A 142 -6.24 13.32 16.05
C ILE A 142 -6.31 11.80 15.93
N LEU A 143 -5.27 11.08 16.29
CA LEU A 143 -5.22 9.62 16.13
C LEU A 143 -6.17 8.85 17.07
N SER A 144 -6.65 9.50 18.13
CA SER A 144 -7.63 8.94 19.08
C SER A 144 -9.09 9.17 18.66
N ASP A 145 -9.36 9.72 17.47
CA ASP A 145 -10.73 9.87 16.96
C ASP A 145 -11.47 8.50 16.98
N PRO A 146 -12.65 8.39 17.64
CA PRO A 146 -13.40 7.14 17.75
C PRO A 146 -13.79 6.49 16.42
N LEU A 147 -13.77 7.25 15.32
CA LEU A 147 -14.04 6.75 13.98
C LEU A 147 -12.87 5.94 13.40
N PHE A 148 -11.69 5.96 14.02
CA PHE A 148 -10.56 5.18 13.58
C PHE A 148 -10.62 3.71 14.01
N SER A 149 -10.12 2.85 13.14
CA SER A 149 -9.89 1.44 13.48
C SER A 149 -8.77 1.29 14.50
N ASN A 150 -8.79 0.20 15.28
CA ASN A 150 -7.66 -0.21 16.11
C ASN A 150 -6.33 -0.18 15.32
N ASN A 151 -5.24 0.23 15.98
CA ASN A 151 -3.88 0.39 15.44
C ASN A 151 -3.70 1.47 14.36
N ILE A 152 -4.55 2.50 14.31
CA ILE A 152 -4.39 3.62 13.37
C ILE A 152 -3.05 4.34 13.54
N HIS A 153 -2.57 4.45 14.77
CA HIS A 153 -1.28 5.04 15.10
C HIS A 153 -0.14 4.38 14.31
N ASP A 154 0.00 3.06 14.42
CA ASP A 154 1.06 2.34 13.71
C ASP A 154 0.90 2.43 12.19
N LYS A 155 -0.34 2.37 11.67
CA LYS A 155 -0.62 2.53 10.23
C LYS A 155 -0.17 3.92 9.74
N PHE A 156 -0.43 4.97 10.51
CA PHE A 156 0.02 6.32 10.18
C PHE A 156 1.54 6.39 10.09
N PHE A 157 2.26 6.00 11.15
CA PHE A 157 3.72 6.06 11.18
C PHE A 157 4.36 5.22 10.07
N ARG A 158 3.80 4.04 9.78
CA ARG A 158 4.24 3.20 8.65
C ARG A 158 4.10 3.91 7.31
N HIS A 159 2.95 4.53 7.03
CA HIS A 159 2.73 5.26 5.77
C HIS A 159 3.59 6.53 5.69
N TYR A 160 3.73 7.25 6.80
CA TYR A 160 4.60 8.41 6.92
C TYR A 160 6.06 8.05 6.59
N LEU A 161 6.61 7.01 7.23
CA LEU A 161 7.96 6.55 6.96
C LEU A 161 8.12 6.00 5.53
N THR A 162 7.10 5.31 5.01
CA THR A 162 7.10 4.85 3.61
C THR A 162 7.22 6.03 2.63
N LEU A 163 6.52 7.13 2.92
CA LEU A 163 6.62 8.36 2.14
C LEU A 163 8.01 9.00 2.28
N LYS A 164 8.52 9.15 3.51
CA LYS A 164 9.79 9.85 3.78
C LYS A 164 11.01 9.08 3.30
N LEU A 165 11.08 7.78 3.59
CA LEU A 165 12.18 6.91 3.23
C LEU A 165 12.06 6.33 1.82
N LYS A 166 10.91 6.53 1.14
CA LYS A 166 10.67 6.07 -0.25
C LYS A 166 10.93 4.55 -0.42
N LYS A 167 10.62 3.77 0.62
CA LYS A 167 10.74 2.30 0.68
C LYS A 167 9.60 1.69 1.48
N ASN A 168 9.35 0.40 1.28
CA ASN A 168 8.29 -0.31 2.01
C ASN A 168 8.73 -0.58 3.45
N ILE A 169 7.96 -0.13 4.42
CA ILE A 169 8.23 -0.33 5.84
C ILE A 169 7.41 -1.51 6.35
N LYS A 170 8.07 -2.45 7.04
CA LYS A 170 7.39 -3.57 7.74
C LYS A 170 6.79 -3.08 9.05
N GLN A 171 5.68 -3.69 9.47
CA GLN A 171 4.96 -3.32 10.69
C GLN A 171 5.86 -3.35 11.94
N ASP A 172 6.68 -4.39 12.07
CA ASP A 172 7.49 -4.59 13.27
C ASP A 172 8.67 -3.62 13.36
N ASN A 173 9.16 -3.16 12.21
CA ASN A 173 10.36 -2.33 12.07
C ASN A 173 10.07 -0.82 12.10
N ILE A 174 8.82 -0.39 12.30
CA ILE A 174 8.43 1.04 12.27
C ILE A 174 9.33 1.90 13.16
N TYR A 175 9.59 1.44 14.39
CA TYR A 175 10.40 2.19 15.35
C TYR A 175 11.88 2.27 14.95
N GLU A 176 12.48 1.15 14.53
CA GLU A 176 13.87 1.11 14.07
C GLU A 176 14.09 2.00 12.84
N GLU A 177 13.16 1.93 11.88
CA GLU A 177 13.18 2.75 10.67
C GLU A 177 12.97 4.23 10.98
N PHE A 178 12.20 4.56 12.02
CA PHE A 178 12.07 5.93 12.50
C PHE A 178 13.39 6.46 13.08
N LYS A 179 14.11 5.66 13.89
CA LYS A 179 15.42 6.06 14.44
C LYS A 179 16.40 6.39 13.32
N LEU A 180 16.52 5.49 12.34
CA LEU A 180 17.38 5.72 11.16
C LEU A 180 16.97 6.98 10.38
N PHE A 181 15.67 7.21 10.20
CA PHE A 181 15.17 8.43 9.57
C PHE A 181 15.55 9.69 10.36
N TYR A 182 15.37 9.67 11.69
CA TYR A 182 15.66 10.78 12.59
C TYR A 182 17.15 11.14 12.56
N ASP A 183 18.04 10.15 12.67
CA ASP A 183 19.49 10.35 12.66
C ASP A 183 19.98 10.86 11.30
N GLN A 184 19.46 10.31 10.19
CA GLN A 184 19.78 10.79 8.85
C GLN A 184 19.33 12.24 8.64
N TYR A 185 18.14 12.60 9.14
CA TYR A 185 17.64 13.97 9.04
C TYR A 185 18.50 14.94 9.88
N ALA A 186 18.96 14.51 11.06
CA ALA A 186 19.87 15.28 11.90
C ALA A 186 21.19 15.59 11.16
N LEU A 187 21.81 14.56 10.59
CA LEU A 187 23.09 14.67 9.85
C LEU A 187 22.98 15.58 8.64
N GLN A 188 21.84 15.58 7.94
CA GLN A 188 21.66 16.38 6.72
C GLN A 188 21.42 17.87 6.97
N ASN A 189 20.87 18.24 8.14
CA ASN A 189 20.41 19.60 8.40
C ASN A 189 21.23 20.34 9.48
N SER A 190 22.18 19.67 10.14
CA SER A 190 23.06 20.28 11.17
C SER A 190 22.29 21.03 12.26
N LEU A 191 21.17 20.46 12.72
CA LEU A 191 20.25 21.08 13.68
C LEU A 191 20.63 20.75 15.13
N THR A 192 20.30 21.64 16.06
CA THR A 192 20.29 21.31 17.49
C THR A 192 19.23 20.25 17.82
N SER A 193 19.34 19.58 18.97
CA SER A 193 18.37 18.56 19.41
C SER A 193 16.93 19.09 19.42
N PHE A 194 16.73 20.32 19.89
CA PHE A 194 15.40 20.95 19.94
C PHE A 194 14.86 21.31 18.55
N GLU A 195 15.68 21.89 17.67
CA GLU A 195 15.27 22.23 16.31
C GLU A 195 14.93 20.99 15.47
N LEU A 196 15.70 19.92 15.65
CA LEU A 196 15.45 18.62 15.04
C LEU A 196 14.11 18.05 15.50
N ALA A 197 13.92 17.91 16.81
CA ALA A 197 12.68 17.40 17.40
C ALA A 197 11.46 18.24 16.98
N LYS A 198 11.60 19.58 16.99
CA LYS A 198 10.56 20.51 16.55
C LYS A 198 10.23 20.35 15.07
N SER A 199 11.23 20.21 14.19
CA SER A 199 11.03 20.08 12.75
C SER A 199 10.32 18.78 12.40
N ILE A 200 10.76 17.66 12.99
CA ILE A 200 10.13 16.35 12.79
C ILE A 200 8.72 16.33 13.38
N SER A 201 8.51 16.88 14.58
CA SER A 201 7.19 16.95 15.20
C SER A 201 6.20 17.78 14.37
N LYS A 202 6.63 18.93 13.83
CA LYS A 202 5.80 19.74 12.93
C LYS A 202 5.43 19.01 11.65
N ASP A 203 6.38 18.30 11.06
CA ASP A 203 6.15 17.55 9.83
C ASP A 203 5.21 16.35 10.07
N LEU A 204 5.40 15.61 11.17
CA LEU A 204 4.45 14.58 11.62
C LEU A 204 3.04 15.14 11.81
N TYR A 205 2.92 16.29 12.48
CA TYR A 205 1.62 16.94 12.71
C TYR A 205 0.93 17.37 11.41
N ASN A 206 1.68 17.90 10.44
CA ASN A 206 1.15 18.21 9.13
C ASN A 206 0.61 16.96 8.42
N TYR A 207 1.39 15.88 8.41
CA TYR A 207 1.00 14.65 7.74
C TYR A 207 -0.10 13.87 8.47
N VAL A 208 -0.20 13.94 9.80
CA VAL A 208 -1.29 13.28 10.54
C VAL A 208 -2.63 13.93 10.24
N LYS A 209 -2.67 15.26 10.06
CA LYS A 209 -3.87 15.97 9.59
C LYS A 209 -4.28 15.47 8.21
N ILE A 210 -3.37 15.47 7.25
CA ILE A 210 -3.63 14.97 5.89
C ILE A 210 -4.13 13.52 5.93
N TYR A 211 -3.45 12.68 6.72
CA TYR A 211 -3.81 11.27 6.87
C TYR A 211 -5.23 11.11 7.44
N SER A 212 -5.59 11.86 8.48
CA SER A 212 -6.92 11.84 9.08
C SER A 212 -8.00 12.23 8.07
N GLN A 213 -7.74 13.23 7.22
CA GLN A 213 -8.67 13.68 6.19
C GLN A 213 -8.93 12.57 5.14
N ILE A 214 -7.87 11.86 4.73
CA ILE A 214 -7.97 10.72 3.79
C ILE A 214 -8.81 9.60 4.42
N VAL A 215 -8.47 9.18 5.63
CA VAL A 215 -9.08 7.99 6.25
C VAL A 215 -10.53 8.25 6.65
N LEU A 216 -10.83 9.43 7.19
CA LEU A 216 -12.18 9.79 7.63
C LEU A 216 -13.07 10.31 6.49
N GLY A 217 -12.48 10.61 5.32
CA GLY A 217 -13.21 11.24 4.22
C GLY A 217 -13.78 12.62 4.58
N LYS A 218 -13.02 13.38 5.38
CA LYS A 218 -13.36 14.72 5.88
C LYS A 218 -12.34 15.75 5.38
N TYR A 219 -12.70 16.44 4.31
CA TYR A 219 -11.93 17.50 3.65
C TYR A 219 -12.89 18.63 3.27
N ASN A 220 -12.39 19.85 3.09
CA ASN A 220 -13.20 21.00 2.68
C ASN A 220 -13.50 20.97 1.16
N ASP A 221 -13.79 19.80 0.62
CA ASP A 221 -14.15 19.58 -0.78
C ASP A 221 -14.94 18.28 -0.93
N GLU A 222 -16.17 18.39 -1.42
CA GLU A 222 -17.07 17.24 -1.53
C GLU A 222 -16.60 16.19 -2.54
N LYS A 223 -16.00 16.61 -3.67
CA LYS A 223 -15.48 15.67 -4.66
C LYS A 223 -14.33 14.86 -4.09
N ILE A 224 -13.41 15.52 -3.38
CA ILE A 224 -12.29 14.86 -2.70
C ILE A 224 -12.81 13.92 -1.59
N ASN A 225 -13.82 14.32 -0.82
CA ASN A 225 -14.43 13.46 0.20
C ASN A 225 -15.04 12.19 -0.39
N ASN A 226 -15.73 12.30 -1.52
CA ASN A 226 -16.32 11.13 -2.19
C ASN A 226 -15.23 10.18 -2.72
N ILE A 227 -14.12 10.73 -3.19
CA ILE A 227 -12.93 9.94 -3.56
C ILE A 227 -12.36 9.22 -2.33
N PHE A 228 -12.15 9.91 -1.21
CA PHE A 228 -11.60 9.31 0.01
C PHE A 228 -12.50 8.19 0.58
N LYS A 229 -13.82 8.41 0.62
CA LYS A 229 -14.78 7.36 0.98
C LYS A 229 -14.64 6.14 0.08
N SER A 230 -14.39 6.34 -1.21
CA SER A 230 -14.15 5.26 -2.18
C SER A 230 -12.83 4.53 -1.90
N LEU A 231 -11.76 5.26 -1.56
CA LEU A 231 -10.47 4.67 -1.20
C LEU A 231 -10.57 3.75 0.02
N GLY A 232 -11.32 4.17 1.05
CA GLY A 232 -11.58 3.36 2.24
C GLY A 232 -12.34 2.07 1.92
N LYS A 233 -13.43 2.16 1.15
CA LYS A 233 -14.25 1.00 0.73
C LYS A 233 -13.48 -0.03 -0.10
N LEU A 234 -12.55 0.44 -0.93
CA LEU A 234 -11.74 -0.40 -1.80
C LEU A 234 -10.45 -0.91 -1.13
N GLU A 235 -10.21 -0.55 0.14
CA GLU A 235 -9.00 -0.90 0.90
C GLU A 235 -7.70 -0.50 0.20
N LEU A 236 -7.71 0.65 -0.50
CA LEU A 236 -6.57 1.14 -1.31
C LEU A 236 -5.47 1.80 -0.46
N THR A 237 -5.21 1.24 0.72
CA THR A 237 -4.27 1.78 1.73
C THR A 237 -2.84 1.83 1.21
N VAL A 238 -2.47 0.94 0.28
CA VAL A 238 -1.16 0.92 -0.38
C VAL A 238 -0.79 2.23 -1.08
N ALA A 239 -1.79 2.99 -1.54
CA ALA A 239 -1.58 4.26 -2.22
C ALA A 239 -1.57 5.47 -1.26
N TYR A 240 -1.86 5.27 0.03
CA TYR A 240 -1.95 6.35 1.01
C TYR A 240 -0.67 7.20 1.12
N PRO A 241 0.56 6.65 1.14
CA PRO A 241 1.77 7.47 1.13
C PRO A 241 1.83 8.44 -0.06
N PHE A 242 1.36 7.99 -1.24
CA PHE A 242 1.30 8.82 -2.43
C PHE A 242 0.19 9.86 -2.36
N PHE A 243 -1.00 9.51 -1.86
CA PHE A 243 -2.08 10.47 -1.65
C PHE A 243 -1.74 11.53 -0.60
N MET A 244 -1.05 11.15 0.48
CA MET A 244 -0.51 12.10 1.45
C MET A 244 0.43 13.11 0.77
N LYS A 245 1.29 12.65 -0.15
CA LYS A 245 2.17 13.54 -0.94
C LYS A 245 1.38 14.48 -1.86
N ILE A 246 0.39 13.96 -2.58
CA ILE A 246 -0.48 14.77 -3.47
C ILE A 246 -1.17 15.86 -2.67
N LEU A 247 -1.84 15.50 -1.57
CA LEU A 247 -2.57 16.47 -0.76
C LEU A 247 -1.66 17.48 -0.09
N ASN A 248 -0.47 17.06 0.36
CA ASN A 248 0.52 18.01 0.87
C ASN A 248 0.93 19.01 -0.22
N LYS A 249 1.19 18.56 -1.46
CA LYS A 249 1.50 19.47 -2.58
C LYS A 249 0.32 20.39 -2.90
N PHE A 250 -0.91 19.88 -2.89
CA PHE A 250 -2.11 20.66 -3.13
C PHE A 250 -2.33 21.74 -2.05
N GLN A 251 -2.23 21.38 -0.77
CA GLN A 251 -2.36 22.33 0.35
C GLN A 251 -1.28 23.41 0.36
N ASN A 252 -0.12 23.13 -0.23
CA ASN A 252 0.97 24.10 -0.41
C ASN A 252 0.92 24.81 -1.78
N ASN A 253 -0.19 24.72 -2.52
CA ASN A 253 -0.39 25.35 -3.83
C ASN A 253 0.66 24.97 -4.90
N ILE A 254 1.30 23.81 -4.78
CA ILE A 254 2.29 23.31 -5.75
C ILE A 254 1.60 22.68 -6.97
N ILE A 255 0.42 22.08 -6.76
CA ILE A 255 -0.43 21.52 -7.80
C ILE A 255 -1.83 22.08 -7.65
N SER A 256 -2.58 22.13 -8.74
CA SER A 256 -3.98 22.53 -8.75
C SER A 256 -4.88 21.44 -8.15
N ARG A 257 -6.10 21.84 -7.79
CA ARG A 257 -7.17 20.96 -7.33
C ARG A 257 -7.49 19.86 -8.35
N ASP A 258 -7.56 20.23 -9.62
CA ASP A 258 -7.96 19.30 -10.68
C ASP A 258 -6.84 18.30 -11.00
N GLU A 259 -5.57 18.70 -10.94
CA GLU A 259 -4.44 17.77 -11.02
C GLU A 259 -4.43 16.78 -9.86
N ALA A 260 -4.70 17.23 -8.63
CA ALA A 260 -4.79 16.36 -7.47
C ALA A 260 -5.89 15.30 -7.64
N ILE A 261 -7.08 15.72 -8.09
CA ILE A 261 -8.22 14.83 -8.37
C ILE A 261 -7.88 13.87 -9.52
N GLU A 262 -7.27 14.35 -10.59
CA GLU A 262 -6.88 13.52 -11.73
C GLU A 262 -5.91 12.40 -11.31
N MET A 263 -4.88 12.73 -10.54
CA MET A 263 -3.90 11.73 -10.08
C MET A 263 -4.51 10.69 -9.14
N ILE A 264 -5.41 11.10 -8.24
CA ILE A 264 -6.10 10.14 -7.36
C ILE A 264 -7.04 9.23 -8.19
N ASN A 265 -7.80 9.81 -9.13
CA ASN A 265 -8.67 9.03 -10.02
C ASN A 265 -7.89 8.07 -10.92
N LEU A 266 -6.73 8.47 -11.45
CA LEU A 266 -5.84 7.58 -12.21
C LEU A 266 -5.30 6.45 -11.34
N SER A 267 -5.00 6.72 -10.07
CA SER A 267 -4.58 5.69 -9.11
C SER A 267 -5.69 4.67 -8.85
N ILE A 268 -6.94 5.13 -8.70
CA ILE A 268 -8.11 4.26 -8.56
C ILE A 268 -8.35 3.47 -9.85
N SER A 269 -8.28 4.13 -11.01
CA SER A 269 -8.40 3.50 -12.33
C SER A 269 -7.38 2.38 -12.50
N TYR A 270 -6.11 2.64 -12.18
CA TYR A 270 -5.03 1.65 -12.22
C TYR A 270 -5.36 0.40 -11.40
N ILE A 271 -5.76 0.59 -10.13
CA ILE A 271 -6.01 -0.54 -9.23
C ILE A 271 -7.26 -1.31 -9.68
N LEU A 272 -8.32 -0.62 -10.07
CA LEU A 272 -9.55 -1.26 -10.52
C LEU A 272 -9.35 -2.04 -11.82
N ARG A 273 -8.65 -1.46 -12.80
CA ARG A 273 -8.34 -2.14 -14.06
C ARG A 273 -7.51 -3.39 -13.82
N ARG A 274 -6.53 -3.34 -12.91
CA ARG A 274 -5.77 -4.53 -12.52
C ARG A 274 -6.63 -5.59 -11.85
N TYR A 275 -7.55 -5.19 -10.98
CA TYR A 275 -8.50 -6.11 -10.36
C TYR A 275 -9.37 -6.81 -11.41
N ILE A 276 -10.01 -6.06 -12.32
CA ILE A 276 -10.86 -6.61 -13.38
C ILE A 276 -10.06 -7.49 -14.34
N CYS A 277 -8.84 -7.09 -14.71
CA CYS A 277 -7.96 -7.89 -15.57
C CYS A 277 -7.25 -9.02 -14.82
N LYS A 278 -7.65 -9.33 -13.57
CA LYS A 278 -7.11 -10.42 -12.74
C LYS A 278 -5.58 -10.38 -12.58
N ILE A 279 -5.00 -9.17 -12.50
CA ILE A 279 -3.56 -8.97 -12.30
C ILE A 279 -3.26 -8.92 -10.79
N PRO A 280 -2.31 -9.74 -10.28
CA PRO A 280 -2.00 -9.82 -8.85
C PRO A 280 -1.58 -8.48 -8.22
N SER A 281 -2.00 -8.22 -6.98
CA SER A 281 -1.75 -6.92 -6.30
C SER A 281 -0.31 -6.69 -5.83
N ASN A 282 0.58 -7.70 -5.89
CA ASN A 282 1.95 -7.67 -5.37
C ASN A 282 2.78 -6.47 -5.86
N ALA A 283 2.55 -6.02 -7.10
CA ALA A 283 3.27 -4.91 -7.69
C ALA A 283 2.76 -3.51 -7.26
N LEU A 284 1.64 -3.40 -6.53
CA LEU A 284 1.07 -2.10 -6.15
C LEU A 284 1.99 -1.30 -5.23
N ILE A 285 2.55 -1.95 -4.20
CA ILE A 285 3.46 -1.32 -3.22
C ILE A 285 4.63 -0.63 -3.93
N PRO A 286 5.46 -1.31 -4.74
CA PRO A 286 6.59 -0.65 -5.39
C PRO A 286 6.16 0.41 -6.39
N VAL A 287 5.02 0.26 -7.07
CA VAL A 287 4.50 1.26 -8.01
C VAL A 287 4.17 2.57 -7.30
N PHE A 288 3.44 2.53 -6.19
CA PHE A 288 3.08 3.74 -5.45
C PHE A 288 4.27 4.33 -4.68
N ILE A 289 5.18 3.50 -4.17
CA ILE A 289 6.45 3.99 -3.59
C ILE A 289 7.27 4.73 -4.65
N ASN A 290 7.39 4.19 -5.87
CA ASN A 290 8.12 4.90 -6.93
C ASN A 290 7.40 6.19 -7.35
N ALA A 291 6.06 6.23 -7.30
CA ALA A 291 5.31 7.45 -7.51
C ALA A 291 5.61 8.54 -6.45
N THR A 292 5.92 8.15 -5.19
CA THR A 292 6.37 9.14 -4.17
C THR A 292 7.75 9.71 -4.46
N LYS A 293 8.54 9.11 -5.36
CA LYS A 293 9.87 9.61 -5.76
C LYS A 293 9.82 10.67 -6.85
N ILE A 294 8.68 10.82 -7.53
CA ILE A 294 8.49 11.83 -8.58
C ILE A 294 8.69 13.22 -7.97
N ASP A 295 9.59 13.98 -8.56
CA ASP A 295 9.88 15.37 -8.18
C ASP A 295 10.12 16.19 -9.45
N ASP A 296 9.05 16.32 -10.23
CA ASP A 296 9.00 17.06 -11.49
C ASP A 296 8.12 18.31 -11.31
N LYS A 297 8.44 19.39 -12.02
CA LYS A 297 7.60 20.60 -12.09
C LYS A 297 6.24 20.27 -12.71
N ASN A 298 6.22 19.44 -13.75
CA ASN A 298 5.03 18.90 -14.40
C ASN A 298 4.57 17.62 -13.70
N TYR A 299 4.23 17.75 -12.41
CA TYR A 299 4.02 16.62 -11.50
C TYR A 299 2.94 15.63 -12.00
N CYS A 300 1.82 16.14 -12.50
CA CYS A 300 0.74 15.31 -13.03
C CYS A 300 1.18 14.53 -14.28
N THR A 301 1.86 15.19 -15.23
CA THR A 301 2.38 14.56 -16.46
C THR A 301 3.42 13.48 -16.14
N ALA A 302 4.36 13.75 -15.23
CA ALA A 302 5.33 12.77 -14.78
C ALA A 302 4.66 11.54 -14.14
N PHE A 303 3.57 11.71 -13.40
CA PHE A 303 2.80 10.60 -12.86
C PHE A 303 2.07 9.79 -13.95
N LYS A 304 1.49 10.44 -14.95
CA LYS A 304 0.90 9.76 -16.12
C LYS A 304 1.94 8.93 -16.87
N ALA A 305 3.13 9.50 -17.07
CA ALA A 305 4.26 8.79 -17.68
C ALA A 305 4.70 7.59 -16.83
N HIS A 306 4.86 7.78 -15.51
CA HIS A 306 5.17 6.69 -14.57
C HIS A 306 4.21 5.51 -14.72
N LEU A 307 2.90 5.76 -14.79
CA LEU A 307 1.89 4.72 -14.99
C LEU A 307 1.96 4.07 -16.39
N LYS A 308 2.13 4.87 -17.46
CA LYS A 308 2.18 4.39 -18.85
C LYS A 308 3.43 3.55 -19.15
N LEU A 309 4.54 3.80 -18.44
CA LEU A 309 5.80 3.06 -18.57
C LEU A 309 5.85 1.75 -17.76
N LEU A 310 4.83 1.44 -16.96
CA LEU A 310 4.76 0.17 -16.23
C LEU A 310 4.57 -0.99 -17.20
N THR A 311 5.38 -2.05 -17.04
CA THR A 311 5.36 -3.25 -17.88
C THR A 311 5.18 -4.52 -17.05
N LYS A 312 4.93 -5.65 -17.73
CA LYS A 312 4.80 -6.99 -17.13
C LYS A 312 3.75 -7.03 -16.01
N ASP A 313 4.15 -7.41 -14.80
CA ASP A 313 3.26 -7.59 -13.65
C ASP A 313 2.80 -6.27 -13.03
N SER A 314 3.52 -5.18 -13.29
CA SER A 314 3.16 -3.82 -12.83
C SER A 314 2.29 -3.08 -13.83
N ARG A 315 2.09 -3.61 -15.05
CA ARG A 315 1.45 -2.88 -16.16
C ARG A 315 0.09 -2.28 -15.80
N PHE A 316 -0.22 -1.15 -16.42
CA PHE A 316 -1.55 -0.57 -16.42
C PHE A 316 -2.34 -1.21 -17.58
N PRO A 317 -3.47 -1.91 -17.33
CA PRO A 317 -4.25 -2.50 -18.42
C PRO A 317 -4.82 -1.45 -19.37
N ASN A 318 -4.53 -1.59 -20.66
CA ASN A 318 -5.03 -0.68 -21.68
C ASN A 318 -6.53 -0.87 -21.91
N ASP A 319 -7.13 0.03 -22.68
CA ASP A 319 -8.58 0.03 -22.93
C ASP A 319 -9.08 -1.24 -23.60
N LYS A 320 -8.29 -1.85 -24.49
CA LYS A 320 -8.66 -3.10 -25.17
C LYS A 320 -8.72 -4.28 -24.20
N GLU A 321 -7.69 -4.42 -23.36
CA GLU A 321 -7.62 -5.45 -22.32
C GLU A 321 -8.74 -5.26 -21.31
N PHE A 322 -8.93 -4.04 -20.81
CA PHE A 322 -9.97 -3.72 -19.84
C PHE A 322 -11.37 -3.91 -20.42
N TYR A 323 -11.63 -3.49 -21.66
CA TYR A 323 -12.93 -3.66 -22.31
C TYR A 323 -13.35 -5.12 -22.36
N LYS A 324 -12.45 -5.99 -22.82
CA LYS A 324 -12.69 -7.44 -22.90
C LYS A 324 -12.97 -8.01 -21.51
N MET A 325 -12.07 -7.75 -20.55
CA MET A 325 -12.15 -8.34 -19.22
C MET A 325 -13.36 -7.84 -18.43
N PHE A 326 -13.77 -6.58 -18.57
CA PHE A 326 -14.93 -6.04 -17.86
C PHE A 326 -16.26 -6.68 -18.30
N ILE A 327 -16.35 -7.13 -19.56
CA ILE A 327 -17.51 -7.86 -20.08
C ILE A 327 -17.51 -9.33 -19.62
N GLU A 328 -16.33 -9.95 -19.58
CA GLU A 328 -16.20 -11.39 -19.37
C GLU A 328 -16.06 -11.80 -17.90
N SER A 329 -15.69 -10.87 -17.00
CA SER A 329 -15.39 -11.18 -15.60
C SER A 329 -16.61 -11.23 -14.70
N ASP A 330 -16.55 -12.13 -13.72
CA ASP A 330 -17.52 -12.24 -12.63
C ASP A 330 -17.22 -11.19 -11.56
N ILE A 331 -17.76 -9.99 -11.77
CA ILE A 331 -17.51 -8.82 -10.92
C ILE A 331 -18.12 -9.01 -9.53
N TYR A 332 -19.17 -9.83 -9.38
CA TYR A 332 -19.85 -10.04 -8.11
C TYR A 332 -18.98 -10.72 -7.04
N GLU A 333 -17.96 -11.51 -7.43
CA GLU A 333 -17.10 -12.26 -6.50
C GLU A 333 -16.56 -11.40 -5.35
N ARG A 334 -16.16 -10.16 -5.63
CA ARG A 334 -15.79 -9.17 -4.61
C ARG A 334 -16.87 -8.10 -4.53
N GLN A 335 -17.88 -8.35 -3.70
CA GLN A 335 -19.07 -7.50 -3.57
C GLN A 335 -18.75 -6.03 -3.27
N THR A 336 -17.68 -5.73 -2.52
CA THR A 336 -17.25 -4.34 -2.25
C THR A 336 -16.86 -3.60 -3.53
N TYR A 337 -16.12 -4.27 -4.43
CA TYR A 337 -15.74 -3.73 -5.74
C TYR A 337 -16.94 -3.66 -6.67
N CYS A 338 -17.79 -4.69 -6.69
CA CYS A 338 -19.01 -4.70 -7.48
C CYS A 338 -19.93 -3.51 -7.13
N ARG A 339 -20.18 -3.29 -5.83
CA ARG A 339 -21.00 -2.17 -5.35
C ARG A 339 -20.40 -0.82 -5.72
N TYR A 340 -19.08 -0.68 -5.57
CA TYR A 340 -18.38 0.53 -6.00
C TYR A 340 -18.55 0.77 -7.50
N ILE A 341 -18.33 -0.26 -8.33
CA ILE A 341 -18.46 -0.17 -9.79
C ILE A 341 -19.88 0.26 -10.16
N LEU A 342 -20.91 -0.40 -9.63
CA LEU A 342 -22.31 -0.06 -9.91
C LEU A 342 -22.67 1.34 -9.43
N SER A 343 -22.17 1.77 -8.27
CA SER A 343 -22.38 3.13 -7.76
C SER A 343 -21.75 4.18 -8.68
N MET A 344 -20.54 3.94 -9.17
CA MET A 344 -19.86 4.84 -10.08
C MET A 344 -20.55 4.89 -11.44
N LEU A 345 -20.99 3.74 -11.96
CA LEU A 345 -21.77 3.66 -13.20
C LEU A 345 -23.10 4.40 -13.07
N ASN A 346 -23.78 4.29 -11.93
CA ASN A 346 -25.03 5.00 -11.66
C ASN A 346 -24.84 6.52 -11.62
N ASN A 347 -23.83 6.99 -10.89
CA ASN A 347 -23.64 8.41 -10.64
C ASN A 347 -22.82 9.13 -11.73
N TRP A 348 -22.28 8.42 -12.72
CA TRP A 348 -21.47 9.04 -13.76
C TRP A 348 -22.30 10.01 -14.61
N ASN A 349 -21.83 11.25 -14.65
CA ASN A 349 -22.48 12.38 -15.35
C ASN A 349 -23.91 12.68 -14.87
N SER A 350 -24.32 12.18 -13.69
CA SER A 350 -25.61 12.50 -13.09
C SER A 350 -25.55 13.84 -12.37
N LYS A 351 -26.61 14.65 -12.50
CA LYS A 351 -26.79 15.88 -11.70
C LYS A 351 -27.24 15.57 -10.27
N ASN A 352 -27.84 14.39 -10.05
CA ASN A 352 -28.34 13.94 -8.76
C ASN A 352 -27.50 12.74 -8.29
N ILE A 353 -26.55 12.99 -7.39
CA ILE A 353 -25.71 11.93 -6.83
C ILE A 353 -26.56 11.11 -5.86
N ILE A 354 -26.66 9.81 -6.13
CA ILE A 354 -27.39 8.87 -5.27
C ILE A 354 -26.39 8.18 -4.35
N ILE A 355 -26.67 8.22 -3.04
CA ILE A 355 -25.91 7.47 -2.05
C ILE A 355 -26.38 6.02 -2.08
N THR A 356 -25.50 5.13 -2.51
CA THR A 356 -25.81 3.71 -2.73
C THR A 356 -25.36 2.80 -1.59
N ASP A 357 -24.82 3.37 -0.50
CA ASP A 357 -24.14 2.64 0.58
C ASP A 357 -25.03 1.57 1.23
N LYS A 358 -26.33 1.87 1.37
CA LYS A 358 -27.33 0.97 1.94
C LYS A 358 -28.01 0.07 0.92
N MET A 359 -27.79 0.29 -0.39
CA MET A 359 -28.39 -0.50 -1.45
C MET A 359 -27.71 -1.87 -1.56
N THR A 360 -28.49 -2.87 -1.94
CA THR A 360 -28.02 -4.22 -2.24
C THR A 360 -27.79 -4.41 -3.74
N ILE A 361 -27.02 -5.44 -4.10
CA ILE A 361 -26.79 -5.83 -5.49
C ILE A 361 -27.88 -6.83 -5.88
N GLU A 362 -28.67 -6.49 -6.89
CA GLU A 362 -29.66 -7.37 -7.53
C GLU A 362 -29.03 -8.15 -8.69
N HIS A 363 -29.38 -9.43 -8.76
CA HIS A 363 -29.13 -10.29 -9.91
C HIS A 363 -30.40 -10.37 -10.74
N ILE A 364 -30.43 -9.73 -11.91
CA ILE A 364 -31.66 -9.68 -12.73
C ILE A 364 -32.06 -11.10 -13.14
N LEU A 365 -31.18 -11.80 -13.85
CA LEU A 365 -31.17 -13.25 -13.92
C LEU A 365 -30.75 -13.79 -12.55
N PRO A 366 -31.63 -14.48 -11.80
CA PRO A 366 -31.34 -14.89 -10.44
C PRO A 366 -30.22 -15.92 -10.36
N GLN A 367 -29.55 -15.97 -9.21
CA GLN A 367 -28.57 -17.01 -8.87
C GLN A 367 -29.20 -18.32 -8.37
N GLY A 368 -30.46 -18.26 -7.92
CA GLY A 368 -31.17 -19.41 -7.38
C GLY A 368 -31.87 -20.24 -8.46
N SER A 369 -32.92 -20.96 -8.04
CA SER A 369 -33.72 -21.77 -8.95
C SER A 369 -34.39 -20.91 -10.03
N LEU A 370 -34.30 -21.38 -11.28
CA LEU A 370 -35.00 -20.78 -12.42
C LEU A 370 -36.44 -21.32 -12.47
N ASN A 371 -37.41 -20.42 -12.51
CA ASN A 371 -38.82 -20.77 -12.70
C ASN A 371 -39.11 -21.08 -14.18
N SER A 372 -40.33 -21.53 -14.49
CA SER A 372 -40.73 -21.88 -15.86
C SER A 372 -40.59 -20.72 -16.84
N GLU A 373 -40.89 -19.49 -16.42
CA GLU A 373 -40.73 -18.28 -17.25
C GLU A 373 -39.27 -18.06 -17.64
N TRP A 374 -38.33 -18.14 -16.69
CA TRP A 374 -36.89 -18.05 -16.99
C TRP A 374 -36.42 -19.15 -17.95
N ILE A 375 -36.91 -20.38 -17.80
CA ILE A 375 -36.55 -21.47 -18.71
C ILE A 375 -37.03 -21.16 -20.13
N THR A 376 -38.26 -20.66 -20.27
CA THR A 376 -38.81 -20.23 -21.57
C THR A 376 -38.00 -19.09 -22.18
N ASP A 377 -37.74 -18.03 -21.42
CA ASP A 377 -37.01 -16.83 -21.88
C ASP A 377 -35.56 -17.14 -22.31
N LEU A 378 -34.95 -18.17 -21.72
CA LEU A 378 -33.57 -18.58 -21.95
C LEU A 378 -33.39 -19.71 -22.97
N GLY A 379 -34.42 -20.01 -23.77
CA GLY A 379 -34.33 -20.96 -24.88
C GLY A 379 -35.11 -22.27 -24.69
N GLY A 380 -36.02 -22.32 -23.72
CA GLY A 380 -37.03 -23.37 -23.58
C GLY A 380 -36.57 -24.70 -22.97
N SER A 381 -35.29 -24.85 -22.63
CA SER A 381 -34.76 -26.03 -21.93
C SER A 381 -34.00 -25.65 -20.65
N LEU A 382 -34.15 -26.46 -19.60
CA LEU A 382 -33.50 -26.21 -18.30
C LEU A 382 -31.97 -26.25 -18.41
N GLU A 383 -31.43 -27.13 -19.25
CA GLU A 383 -29.98 -27.25 -19.49
C GLU A 383 -29.41 -25.96 -20.08
N ARG A 384 -30.02 -25.46 -21.16
CA ARG A 384 -29.60 -24.20 -21.79
C ARG A 384 -29.73 -23.01 -20.85
N ALA A 385 -30.82 -22.95 -20.08
CA ALA A 385 -31.04 -21.90 -19.11
C ALA A 385 -29.96 -21.88 -18.02
N LYS A 386 -29.53 -23.06 -17.54
CA LYS A 386 -28.42 -23.19 -16.58
C LYS A 386 -27.07 -22.78 -17.17
N GLU A 387 -26.77 -23.15 -18.41
CA GLU A 387 -25.53 -22.70 -19.08
C GLU A 387 -25.44 -21.16 -19.15
N ILE A 388 -26.55 -20.52 -19.52
CA ILE A 388 -26.62 -19.05 -19.56
C ILE A 388 -26.49 -18.48 -18.15
N GLN A 389 -27.18 -19.06 -17.18
CA GLN A 389 -27.10 -18.65 -15.78
C GLN A 389 -25.65 -18.70 -15.28
N GLU A 390 -24.98 -19.85 -15.36
CA GLU A 390 -23.60 -20.03 -14.92
C GLU A 390 -22.65 -19.04 -15.59
N LYS A 391 -22.86 -18.75 -16.87
CA LYS A 391 -22.01 -17.84 -17.63
C LYS A 391 -22.22 -16.37 -17.25
N TYR A 392 -23.44 -15.92 -16.99
CA TYR A 392 -23.76 -14.49 -16.94
C TYR A 392 -24.21 -13.98 -15.57
N VAL A 393 -24.57 -14.86 -14.64
CA VAL A 393 -25.19 -14.47 -13.36
C VAL A 393 -24.38 -13.41 -12.63
N HIS A 394 -23.06 -13.57 -12.54
CA HIS A 394 -22.17 -12.68 -11.79
C HIS A 394 -21.50 -11.58 -12.64
N ARG A 395 -21.89 -11.44 -13.91
CA ARG A 395 -21.32 -10.46 -14.84
C ARG A 395 -22.04 -9.13 -14.77
N ILE A 396 -21.32 -8.05 -15.06
CA ILE A 396 -21.80 -6.67 -14.90
C ILE A 396 -23.13 -6.40 -15.61
N GLY A 397 -23.34 -6.98 -16.80
CA GLY A 397 -24.58 -6.82 -17.55
C GLY A 397 -25.81 -7.41 -16.86
N ASN A 398 -25.65 -8.33 -15.91
CA ASN A 398 -26.75 -8.92 -15.15
C ASN A 398 -26.98 -8.26 -13.77
N LEU A 399 -26.07 -7.38 -13.35
CA LEU A 399 -26.08 -6.83 -12.00
C LEU A 399 -26.67 -5.42 -11.99
N THR A 400 -27.42 -5.09 -10.95
CA THR A 400 -27.84 -3.71 -10.67
C THR A 400 -27.94 -3.44 -9.18
N LEU A 401 -28.26 -2.20 -8.80
CA LEU A 401 -28.52 -1.82 -7.42
C LEU A 401 -30.04 -1.80 -7.16
N THR A 402 -30.44 -2.15 -5.94
CA THR A 402 -31.83 -2.04 -5.46
C THR A 402 -31.88 -1.93 -3.94
N ASN A 403 -33.00 -1.39 -3.43
CA ASN A 403 -33.36 -1.48 -2.01
C ASN A 403 -34.27 -2.67 -1.70
N TYR A 404 -34.75 -3.40 -2.71
CA TYR A 404 -35.83 -4.39 -2.59
C TYR A 404 -35.39 -5.79 -3.07
N ASN A 405 -34.12 -6.15 -2.85
CA ASN A 405 -33.56 -7.42 -3.34
C ASN A 405 -34.31 -8.64 -2.79
N SER A 406 -34.76 -8.59 -1.53
CA SER A 406 -35.60 -9.63 -0.92
C SER A 406 -36.93 -9.85 -1.62
N GLU A 407 -37.57 -8.77 -2.09
CA GLU A 407 -38.86 -8.83 -2.78
C GLU A 407 -38.70 -9.27 -4.24
N LEU A 408 -37.59 -8.91 -4.90
CA LEU A 408 -37.32 -9.31 -6.28
C LEU A 408 -36.89 -10.79 -6.36
N SER A 409 -35.97 -11.23 -5.50
CA SER A 409 -35.59 -12.64 -5.31
C SER A 409 -35.41 -13.43 -6.62
N ASN A 410 -35.98 -14.63 -6.73
CA ASN A 410 -35.92 -15.48 -7.92
C ASN A 410 -37.15 -15.30 -8.85
N ASN A 411 -37.88 -14.19 -8.74
CA ASN A 411 -39.04 -13.93 -9.59
C ASN A 411 -38.66 -13.76 -11.07
N SER A 412 -39.64 -13.86 -11.96
CA SER A 412 -39.43 -13.70 -13.41
C SER A 412 -38.94 -12.30 -13.77
N PHE A 413 -38.34 -12.15 -14.96
CA PHE A 413 -37.88 -10.86 -15.44
C PHE A 413 -39.02 -9.83 -15.48
N SER A 414 -40.19 -10.22 -16.01
CA SER A 414 -41.37 -9.35 -16.09
C SER A 414 -41.79 -8.83 -14.71
N PHE A 415 -41.83 -9.71 -13.70
CA PHE A 415 -42.11 -9.30 -12.32
C PHE A 415 -41.04 -8.33 -11.82
N LYS A 416 -39.76 -8.67 -11.96
CA LYS A 416 -38.66 -7.82 -11.49
C LYS A 416 -38.65 -6.45 -12.15
N LEU A 417 -39.10 -6.36 -13.39
CA LEU A 417 -39.15 -5.13 -14.16
C LEU A 417 -40.32 -4.23 -13.73
N HIS A 418 -41.54 -4.78 -13.65
CA HIS A 418 -42.79 -4.01 -13.53
C HIS A 418 -43.39 -3.91 -12.12
N HIS A 419 -42.99 -4.77 -11.18
CA HIS A 419 -43.54 -4.76 -9.83
C HIS A 419 -43.41 -3.37 -9.18
N ASN A 420 -44.25 -3.02 -8.21
CA ASN A 420 -44.21 -1.68 -7.57
C ASN A 420 -42.85 -1.36 -6.90
N LYS A 421 -42.09 -2.40 -6.54
CA LYS A 421 -40.71 -2.37 -6.03
C LYS A 421 -39.67 -2.83 -7.07
N GLY A 422 -40.10 -2.94 -8.32
CA GLY A 422 -39.33 -3.39 -9.48
C GLY A 422 -38.35 -2.37 -10.02
N ILE A 423 -37.55 -2.80 -10.99
CA ILE A 423 -36.43 -2.04 -11.57
C ILE A 423 -36.89 -0.70 -12.13
N LEU A 424 -38.03 -0.64 -12.84
CA LEU A 424 -38.58 0.60 -13.42
C LEU A 424 -39.09 1.59 -12.37
N ASN A 425 -39.41 1.11 -11.17
CA ASN A 425 -39.92 1.92 -10.07
C ASN A 425 -38.82 2.34 -9.08
N THR A 426 -37.55 2.11 -9.43
CA THR A 426 -36.40 2.55 -8.64
C THR A 426 -35.90 3.90 -9.12
N HIS A 427 -35.49 4.79 -8.21
CA HIS A 427 -34.87 6.08 -8.55
C HIS A 427 -33.41 5.94 -9.00
N ILE A 428 -33.03 4.84 -9.64
CA ILE A 428 -31.65 4.50 -9.97
C ILE A 428 -31.42 4.85 -11.44
N GLU A 429 -30.57 5.83 -11.73
CA GLU A 429 -30.24 6.28 -13.09
C GLU A 429 -29.71 5.14 -13.97
N LEU A 430 -28.91 4.24 -13.39
CA LEU A 430 -28.44 3.03 -14.08
C LEU A 430 -29.59 2.11 -14.53
N ASN A 431 -30.74 2.15 -13.85
CA ASN A 431 -31.89 1.36 -14.26
C ASN A 431 -32.67 2.11 -15.35
N ASN A 432 -32.92 3.40 -15.16
CA ASN A 432 -33.65 4.24 -16.11
C ASN A 432 -32.98 4.33 -17.49
N GLU A 433 -31.64 4.26 -17.55
CA GLU A 433 -30.88 4.30 -18.81
C GLU A 433 -31.03 3.01 -19.64
N PHE A 434 -31.33 1.87 -19.01
CA PHE A 434 -31.20 0.54 -19.63
C PHE A 434 -32.48 -0.28 -19.70
N PHE A 435 -33.47 0.02 -18.87
CA PHE A 435 -34.73 -0.72 -18.80
C PHE A 435 -35.87 0.15 -19.30
N THR A 436 -36.70 -0.40 -20.19
CA THR A 436 -37.89 0.25 -20.70
C THR A 436 -39.14 -0.59 -20.44
N PRO A 437 -40.34 0.00 -20.35
CA PRO A 437 -41.58 -0.73 -20.06
C PRO A 437 -41.98 -1.78 -21.11
N ASP A 438 -41.42 -1.71 -22.31
CA ASP A 438 -41.67 -2.65 -23.41
C ASP A 438 -40.68 -3.82 -23.46
N MET A 439 -39.66 -3.85 -22.59
CA MET A 439 -38.74 -4.98 -22.52
C MET A 439 -39.44 -6.22 -21.97
N THR A 440 -39.50 -7.28 -22.77
CA THR A 440 -40.15 -8.54 -22.40
C THR A 440 -39.17 -9.69 -22.13
N LEU A 441 -37.92 -9.58 -22.58
CA LEU A 441 -36.94 -10.67 -22.55
C LEU A 441 -35.64 -10.27 -21.86
N TRP A 442 -35.10 -11.20 -21.06
CA TRP A 442 -33.78 -11.08 -20.45
C TRP A 442 -32.94 -12.33 -20.71
N ASN A 443 -32.18 -12.33 -21.80
CA ASN A 443 -31.41 -13.47 -22.28
C ASN A 443 -29.92 -13.13 -22.44
N ASP A 444 -29.14 -14.06 -22.98
CA ASP A 444 -27.70 -13.88 -23.16
C ASP A 444 -27.37 -12.72 -24.13
N GLU A 445 -28.23 -12.43 -25.11
CA GLU A 445 -28.05 -11.31 -26.02
C GLU A 445 -28.27 -9.96 -25.31
N THR A 446 -29.36 -9.82 -24.56
CA THR A 446 -29.65 -8.56 -23.84
C THR A 446 -28.61 -8.28 -22.75
N ILE A 447 -28.18 -9.32 -22.01
CA ILE A 447 -27.11 -9.20 -21.01
C ILE A 447 -25.79 -8.77 -21.65
N GLN A 448 -25.44 -9.31 -22.82
CA GLN A 448 -24.23 -8.91 -23.54
C GLN A 448 -24.30 -7.48 -24.06
N GLN A 449 -25.45 -7.07 -24.62
CA GLN A 449 -25.66 -5.71 -25.10
C GLN A 449 -25.54 -4.69 -23.95
N ARG A 450 -26.16 -4.98 -22.80
CA ARG A 450 -26.01 -4.15 -21.60
C ARG A 450 -24.56 -4.13 -21.12
N SER A 451 -23.89 -5.28 -21.04
CA SER A 451 -22.47 -5.35 -20.69
C SER A 451 -21.61 -4.42 -21.55
N LYS A 452 -21.75 -4.46 -22.88
CA LYS A 452 -20.99 -3.61 -23.81
C LYS A 452 -21.20 -2.12 -23.54
N LYS A 453 -22.45 -1.68 -23.35
CA LYS A 453 -22.79 -0.29 -23.04
C LYS A 453 -22.21 0.15 -21.70
N LEU A 454 -22.32 -0.68 -20.66
CA LEU A 454 -21.73 -0.41 -19.33
C LEU A 454 -20.20 -0.32 -19.41
N THR A 455 -19.55 -1.16 -20.20
CA THR A 455 -18.11 -1.09 -20.41
C THR A 455 -17.67 0.20 -21.10
N SER A 456 -18.43 0.68 -22.09
CA SER A 456 -18.16 1.98 -22.72
C SER A 456 -18.23 3.14 -21.72
N LYS A 457 -19.12 3.06 -20.74
CA LYS A 457 -19.21 4.01 -19.61
C LYS A 457 -18.03 3.85 -18.65
N ALA A 458 -17.68 2.59 -18.32
CA ALA A 458 -16.55 2.25 -17.45
C ALA A 458 -15.21 2.79 -17.98
N LEU A 459 -14.97 2.76 -19.30
CA LEU A 459 -13.77 3.33 -19.91
C LEU A 459 -13.62 4.83 -19.68
N LYS A 460 -14.73 5.57 -19.54
CA LYS A 460 -14.74 7.01 -19.25
C LYS A 460 -14.57 7.30 -17.75
N ILE A 461 -15.12 6.44 -16.89
CA ILE A 461 -15.00 6.57 -15.43
C ILE A 461 -13.56 6.26 -14.97
N TRP A 462 -12.99 5.18 -15.50
CA TRP A 462 -11.66 4.70 -15.16
C TRP A 462 -10.78 4.74 -16.41
N PRO A 463 -10.29 5.92 -16.83
CA PRO A 463 -9.54 6.06 -18.07
C PRO A 463 -8.13 5.48 -17.97
N TYR A 464 -7.56 5.14 -19.13
CA TYR A 464 -6.12 4.93 -19.28
C TYR A 464 -5.38 6.28 -19.24
N PRO A 465 -4.12 6.36 -18.75
CA PRO A 465 -3.39 7.62 -18.71
C PRO A 465 -3.26 8.25 -20.11
N ASN A 466 -3.79 9.47 -20.26
CA ASN A 466 -3.67 10.24 -21.49
C ASN A 466 -2.44 11.16 -21.42
N ILE A 467 -1.44 10.86 -22.24
CA ILE A 467 -0.19 11.60 -22.37
C ILE A 467 0.32 11.42 -23.80
N SER A 468 0.73 12.53 -24.43
CA SER A 468 1.25 12.50 -25.80
C SER A 468 2.57 11.74 -25.87
N ASP A 469 2.91 11.22 -27.05
CA ASP A 469 4.18 10.50 -27.23
C ASP A 469 5.39 11.43 -27.05
N ASN A 470 5.24 12.72 -27.38
CA ASN A 470 6.26 13.75 -27.13
C ASN A 470 6.47 14.02 -25.63
N GLU A 471 5.41 14.06 -24.83
CA GLU A 471 5.55 14.19 -23.37
C GLU A 471 6.10 12.91 -22.76
N LEU A 472 5.65 11.74 -23.24
CA LEU A 472 6.11 10.45 -22.72
C LEU A 472 7.60 10.23 -22.99
N SER A 473 8.11 10.63 -24.15
CA SER A 473 9.51 10.45 -24.53
C SER A 473 10.48 11.14 -23.56
N LEU A 474 10.08 12.25 -22.94
CA LEU A 474 10.85 12.94 -21.90
C LEU A 474 11.11 12.08 -20.65
N TYR A 475 10.24 11.08 -20.40
CA TYR A 475 10.30 10.20 -19.23
C TYR A 475 10.79 8.79 -19.55
N ILE A 476 10.90 8.46 -20.83
CA ILE A 476 11.61 7.27 -21.26
C ILE A 476 13.08 7.55 -20.96
N LYS A 477 13.55 7.02 -19.84
CA LYS A 477 15.00 6.91 -19.64
C LYS A 477 15.51 6.12 -20.83
N GLU A 478 16.30 6.74 -21.69
CA GLU A 478 17.19 5.99 -22.57
C GLU A 478 17.84 4.96 -21.66
N LYS A 479 17.62 3.67 -21.93
CA LYS A 479 18.52 2.69 -21.34
C LYS A 479 19.89 3.21 -21.74
N PRO A 480 20.80 3.53 -20.81
CA PRO A 480 22.14 3.89 -21.21
C PRO A 480 22.55 2.81 -22.19
N THR A 481 22.94 3.21 -23.41
CA THR A 481 23.56 2.27 -24.33
C THR A 481 24.65 1.64 -23.50
N LEU A 482 24.45 0.37 -23.12
CA LEU A 482 25.41 -0.36 -22.32
C LEU A 482 26.59 -0.53 -23.26
N SER A 483 27.47 0.47 -23.32
CA SER A 483 28.79 0.31 -23.86
C SER A 483 29.56 -0.48 -22.81
N VAL A 484 30.44 -1.36 -23.28
CA VAL A 484 31.25 -2.23 -22.43
C VAL A 484 31.98 -1.42 -21.34
N GLN A 485 32.38 -0.20 -21.68
CA GLN A 485 33.02 0.78 -20.79
C GLN A 485 32.12 1.29 -19.64
N ASN A 486 30.80 1.33 -19.83
CA ASN A 486 29.85 1.88 -18.87
C ASN A 486 29.26 0.85 -17.90
N VAL A 487 29.47 -0.45 -18.14
CA VAL A 487 28.80 -1.52 -17.38
C VAL A 487 29.63 -1.99 -16.19
N VAL A 488 30.96 -2.07 -16.34
CA VAL A 488 31.83 -2.60 -15.29
C VAL A 488 33.23 -1.99 -15.36
N ASN A 489 33.78 -1.64 -14.20
CA ASN A 489 35.15 -1.13 -14.02
C ASN A 489 36.16 -2.30 -14.12
N TRP A 490 36.27 -2.94 -15.28
CA TRP A 490 37.22 -4.04 -15.50
C TRP A 490 38.65 -3.52 -15.68
N ASN A 491 39.64 -4.37 -15.35
CA ASN A 491 41.03 -4.07 -15.66
C ASN A 491 41.27 -4.11 -17.18
N GLU A 492 42.35 -3.46 -17.61
CA GLU A 492 42.76 -3.37 -19.01
C GLU A 492 42.85 -4.75 -19.70
N THR A 493 43.34 -5.76 -18.96
CA THR A 493 43.45 -7.14 -19.45
C THR A 493 42.10 -7.74 -19.85
N ASN A 494 41.07 -7.62 -19.01
CA ASN A 494 39.74 -8.14 -19.30
C ASN A 494 39.06 -7.40 -20.46
N ASN A 495 39.33 -6.10 -20.62
CA ASN A 495 38.83 -5.31 -21.76
C ASN A 495 39.44 -5.83 -23.08
N ASN A 496 40.76 -6.04 -23.11
CA ASN A 496 41.43 -6.58 -24.30
C ASN A 496 40.93 -7.99 -24.67
N ILE A 497 40.71 -8.86 -23.68
CA ILE A 497 40.11 -10.20 -23.92
C ILE A 497 38.71 -10.06 -24.48
N PHE A 498 37.88 -9.17 -23.92
CA PHE A 498 36.52 -8.98 -24.39
C PHE A 498 36.47 -8.42 -25.82
N GLU A 499 37.23 -7.37 -26.13
CA GLU A 499 37.24 -6.78 -27.48
C GLU A 499 37.62 -7.82 -28.54
N TYR A 500 38.58 -8.68 -28.22
CA TYR A 500 38.96 -9.79 -29.07
C TYR A 500 37.81 -10.80 -29.26
N ILE A 501 37.15 -11.21 -28.17
CA ILE A 501 36.02 -12.14 -28.22
C ILE A 501 34.85 -11.54 -29.01
N ASP A 502 34.52 -10.27 -28.77
CA ASP A 502 33.40 -9.58 -29.42
C ASP A 502 33.60 -9.51 -30.94
N GLN A 503 34.79 -9.12 -31.38
CA GLN A 503 35.16 -9.12 -32.80
C GLN A 503 35.03 -10.50 -33.43
N LYS A 504 35.55 -11.54 -32.77
CA LYS A 504 35.51 -12.92 -33.30
C LYS A 504 34.09 -13.47 -33.35
N VAL A 505 33.29 -13.31 -32.29
CA VAL A 505 31.92 -13.85 -32.24
C VAL A 505 31.01 -13.13 -33.22
N LEU A 506 31.12 -11.80 -33.36
CA LEU A 506 30.34 -11.04 -34.33
C LEU A 506 30.76 -11.31 -35.78
N SER A 507 32.01 -11.76 -36.01
CA SER A 507 32.46 -12.17 -37.34
C SER A 507 31.86 -13.49 -37.83
N ILE A 508 31.28 -14.30 -36.93
CA ILE A 508 30.65 -15.59 -37.28
C ILE A 508 29.43 -15.36 -38.18
N ALA A 509 28.55 -14.40 -37.82
CA ALA A 509 27.39 -14.04 -38.63
C ALA A 509 26.72 -12.72 -38.21
N ASN A 510 26.15 -12.01 -39.19
CA ASN A 510 25.50 -10.72 -39.00
C ASN A 510 24.18 -10.77 -38.21
N ASP A 511 23.59 -11.95 -37.99
CA ASP A 511 22.33 -12.13 -37.27
C ASP A 511 22.50 -12.41 -35.77
N ILE A 512 23.75 -12.52 -35.30
CA ILE A 512 24.08 -12.63 -33.89
C ILE A 512 23.90 -11.27 -33.21
N LYS A 513 23.16 -11.25 -32.10
CA LYS A 513 22.94 -10.05 -31.28
C LYS A 513 23.68 -10.15 -29.95
N CYS A 514 24.53 -9.18 -29.68
CA CYS A 514 25.18 -9.00 -28.39
C CYS A 514 24.21 -8.31 -27.40
N ASN A 515 24.01 -8.92 -26.24
CA ASN A 515 23.26 -8.36 -25.12
C ASN A 515 24.18 -8.24 -23.91
N ILE A 516 24.35 -7.02 -23.42
CA ILE A 516 25.21 -6.71 -22.28
C ILE A 516 24.33 -6.59 -21.02
N GLN A 517 24.79 -7.17 -19.91
CA GLN A 517 24.19 -7.08 -18.58
C GLN A 517 25.26 -6.72 -17.54
N ASN A 518 24.86 -6.24 -16.36
CA ASN A 518 25.79 -5.75 -15.32
C ASN A 518 26.89 -6.75 -14.88
N THR A 519 26.69 -8.06 -15.08
CA THR A 519 27.63 -9.09 -14.60
C THR A 519 28.03 -10.11 -15.67
N TYR A 520 27.52 -9.97 -16.90
CA TYR A 520 27.77 -10.91 -17.99
C TYR A 520 27.33 -10.36 -19.35
N ILE A 521 27.79 -11.01 -20.41
CA ILE A 521 27.43 -10.72 -21.79
C ILE A 521 26.88 -12.00 -22.44
N THR A 522 25.89 -11.87 -23.31
CA THR A 522 25.36 -13.01 -24.08
C THR A 522 25.23 -12.66 -25.54
N TYR A 523 25.62 -13.59 -26.40
CA TYR A 523 25.38 -13.54 -27.83
C TYR A 523 24.26 -14.50 -28.16
N ILE A 524 23.22 -13.99 -28.82
CA ILE A 524 22.01 -14.75 -29.10
C ILE A 524 21.60 -14.65 -30.57
N ILE A 525 20.98 -15.70 -31.08
CA ILE A 525 20.28 -15.74 -32.37
C ILE A 525 18.84 -16.19 -32.11
N ASN A 526 17.85 -15.42 -32.57
CA ASN A 526 16.41 -15.71 -32.38
C ASN A 526 16.03 -16.25 -30.97
N LYS A 527 16.47 -15.55 -29.92
CA LYS A 527 16.27 -15.90 -28.48
C LYS A 527 17.02 -17.15 -27.98
N LYS A 528 17.85 -17.80 -28.79
CA LYS A 528 18.70 -18.93 -28.40
C LYS A 528 20.12 -18.44 -28.10
N LEU A 529 20.73 -19.00 -27.05
CA LEU A 529 22.10 -18.68 -26.66
C LEU A 529 23.10 -19.30 -27.65
N VAL A 530 24.04 -18.49 -28.13
CA VAL A 530 25.22 -18.92 -28.88
C VAL A 530 26.39 -19.07 -27.91
N VAL A 531 26.69 -18.02 -27.15
CA VAL A 531 27.74 -18.01 -26.12
C VAL A 531 27.42 -17.01 -25.00
N GLY A 532 27.72 -17.39 -23.75
CA GLY A 532 27.65 -16.52 -22.58
C GLY A 532 29.03 -16.22 -22.03
N ILE A 533 29.30 -14.98 -21.62
CA ILE A 533 30.59 -14.54 -21.08
C ILE A 533 30.37 -13.96 -19.69
N LYS A 534 31.12 -14.45 -18.69
CA LYS A 534 31.12 -13.92 -17.33
C LYS A 534 32.52 -13.58 -16.87
N PHE A 535 32.73 -12.32 -16.54
CA PHE A 535 34.02 -11.78 -16.13
C PHE A 535 34.40 -12.22 -14.72
N ARG A 536 35.71 -12.36 -14.50
CA ARG A 536 36.33 -12.61 -13.19
C ARG A 536 37.33 -11.50 -12.87
N LYS A 537 37.95 -11.57 -11.69
CA LYS A 537 38.99 -10.63 -11.27
C LYS A 537 40.16 -10.57 -12.27
N GLN A 538 40.44 -11.72 -12.90
CA GLN A 538 41.38 -11.91 -14.01
C GLN A 538 40.71 -12.93 -14.94
N GLY A 539 40.74 -12.68 -16.24
CA GLY A 539 40.14 -13.57 -17.24
C GLY A 539 38.60 -13.60 -17.27
N VAL A 540 38.06 -14.40 -18.19
CA VAL A 540 36.62 -14.56 -18.42
C VAL A 540 36.23 -16.03 -18.46
N ASN A 541 35.02 -16.33 -18.00
CA ASN A 541 34.40 -17.64 -18.20
C ASN A 541 33.50 -17.58 -19.43
N ILE A 542 33.65 -18.55 -20.32
CA ILE A 542 32.88 -18.72 -21.53
C ILE A 542 31.95 -19.92 -21.33
N TYR A 543 30.67 -19.73 -21.58
CA TYR A 543 29.61 -20.72 -21.38
C TYR A 543 29.01 -21.09 -22.73
N LEU A 544 28.93 -22.39 -23.00
CA LEU A 544 28.38 -22.96 -24.23
C LEU A 544 27.29 -23.97 -23.94
N ASP A 545 26.28 -24.01 -24.79
CA ASP A 545 25.21 -25.00 -24.76
C ASP A 545 25.54 -26.18 -25.68
N THR A 546 26.67 -26.82 -25.38
CA THR A 546 27.25 -27.96 -26.11
C THR A 546 27.60 -29.04 -25.09
N SER A 547 27.30 -30.31 -25.37
CA SER A 547 27.65 -31.40 -24.46
C SER A 547 29.16 -31.54 -24.32
N ILE A 548 29.64 -31.93 -23.15
CA ILE A 548 31.08 -32.22 -22.95
C ILE A 548 31.56 -33.36 -23.87
N ASN A 549 30.64 -34.26 -24.27
CA ASN A 549 30.94 -35.35 -25.20
C ASN A 549 31.13 -34.89 -26.66
N ASP A 550 30.70 -33.67 -27.00
CA ASP A 550 30.85 -33.09 -28.34
C ASP A 550 32.13 -32.24 -28.45
N ILE A 551 32.92 -32.16 -27.37
CA ILE A 551 34.25 -31.53 -27.36
C ILE A 551 35.29 -32.55 -27.83
N GLU A 552 36.20 -32.15 -28.72
CA GLU A 552 37.27 -33.03 -29.20
C GLU A 552 38.19 -33.43 -28.04
N GLU A 553 38.62 -34.70 -28.02
CA GLU A 553 39.44 -35.29 -26.93
C GLU A 553 40.68 -34.44 -26.58
N ALA A 554 41.29 -33.80 -27.58
CA ALA A 554 42.45 -32.92 -27.41
C ALA A 554 42.15 -31.59 -26.68
N ASP A 555 40.88 -31.18 -26.58
CA ASP A 555 40.45 -29.93 -25.95
C ASP A 555 39.63 -30.12 -24.67
N VAL A 556 39.22 -31.36 -24.33
CA VAL A 556 38.33 -31.65 -23.19
C VAL A 556 38.85 -31.05 -21.88
N GLU A 557 40.16 -31.07 -21.64
CA GLU A 557 40.78 -30.52 -20.42
C GLU A 557 40.55 -29.01 -20.25
N LYS A 558 40.20 -28.28 -21.32
CA LYS A 558 39.92 -26.83 -21.29
C LYS A 558 38.48 -26.52 -20.84
N PHE A 559 37.60 -27.53 -20.83
CA PHE A 559 36.19 -27.37 -20.53
C PHE A 559 35.80 -28.06 -19.22
N TYR A 560 34.98 -27.38 -18.45
CA TYR A 560 34.35 -27.91 -17.25
C TYR A 560 32.89 -28.23 -17.56
N ASP A 561 32.46 -29.46 -17.29
CA ASP A 561 31.05 -29.82 -17.30
C ASP A 561 30.31 -29.08 -16.18
N VAL A 562 29.26 -28.36 -16.56
CA VAL A 562 28.37 -27.60 -15.67
C VAL A 562 26.91 -28.03 -15.80
N SER A 563 26.62 -29.10 -16.56
CA SER A 563 25.28 -29.64 -16.80
C SER A 563 24.53 -30.05 -15.52
N SER A 564 25.27 -30.52 -14.51
CA SER A 564 24.75 -30.99 -13.22
C SER A 564 24.63 -29.90 -12.13
N LYS A 565 25.13 -28.68 -12.38
CA LYS A 565 25.06 -27.57 -11.43
C LYS A 565 23.74 -26.82 -11.62
N GLY A 566 22.77 -27.04 -10.74
CA GLY A 566 21.45 -26.38 -10.80
C GLY A 566 21.49 -24.85 -10.95
N LYS A 567 20.42 -24.28 -11.55
CA LYS A 567 20.22 -22.85 -11.90
C LYS A 567 21.50 -22.14 -12.38
N VAL A 568 21.95 -22.50 -13.58
CA VAL A 568 22.99 -21.74 -14.30
C VAL A 568 22.39 -20.41 -14.81
N ILE A 569 23.22 -19.36 -14.87
CA ILE A 569 22.87 -18.02 -15.37
C ILE A 569 22.47 -18.06 -16.86
N PHE A 570 22.94 -19.10 -17.57
CA PHE A 570 22.70 -19.36 -18.99
C PHE A 570 22.25 -20.82 -19.17
N PRO A 571 21.45 -21.14 -20.20
CA PRO A 571 21.32 -22.53 -20.66
C PRO A 571 22.67 -22.95 -21.26
N SER A 572 23.53 -23.59 -20.48
CA SER A 572 24.87 -24.01 -20.88
C SER A 572 25.23 -25.32 -20.21
N GLN A 573 25.93 -26.19 -20.93
CA GLN A 573 26.37 -27.50 -20.45
C GLN A 573 27.87 -27.54 -20.15
N VAL A 574 28.67 -26.70 -20.81
CA VAL A 574 30.11 -26.59 -20.56
C VAL A 574 30.56 -25.16 -20.32
N ARG A 575 31.67 -25.02 -19.60
CA ARG A 575 32.33 -23.75 -19.29
C ARG A 575 33.83 -23.84 -19.50
N ALA A 576 34.39 -22.94 -20.29
CA ALA A 576 35.83 -22.72 -20.39
C ALA A 576 36.25 -21.45 -19.65
N TYR A 577 37.50 -21.37 -19.22
CA TYR A 577 38.08 -20.17 -18.61
C TYR A 577 39.28 -19.73 -19.45
N VAL A 578 39.34 -18.44 -19.77
CA VAL A 578 40.44 -17.86 -20.56
C VAL A 578 40.99 -16.61 -19.88
N GLU A 579 42.32 -16.49 -19.89
CA GLU A 579 43.07 -15.34 -19.38
C GLU A 579 43.75 -14.54 -20.49
N THR A 580 43.82 -15.07 -21.71
CA THR A 580 44.46 -14.41 -22.86
C THR A 580 43.62 -14.53 -24.13
N PRO A 581 43.73 -13.58 -25.09
CA PRO A 581 43.10 -13.70 -26.41
C PRO A 581 43.48 -14.98 -27.17
N SER A 582 44.72 -15.46 -27.02
CA SER A 582 45.20 -16.69 -27.68
C SER A 582 44.51 -17.96 -27.19
N GLU A 583 44.14 -18.04 -25.90
CA GLU A 583 43.40 -19.19 -25.37
C GLU A 583 41.99 -19.29 -25.97
N PHE A 584 41.40 -18.14 -26.31
CA PHE A 584 40.07 -18.06 -26.91
C PHE A 584 40.00 -18.67 -28.32
N ASP A 585 41.07 -18.57 -29.12
CA ASP A 585 41.08 -19.10 -30.49
C ASP A 585 40.78 -20.60 -30.52
N SER A 586 41.24 -21.34 -29.49
CA SER A 586 40.94 -22.78 -29.38
C SER A 586 39.49 -23.10 -29.02
N ILE A 587 38.75 -22.12 -28.50
CA ILE A 587 37.33 -22.24 -28.11
C ILE A 587 36.40 -21.79 -29.25
N LEU A 588 36.89 -20.93 -30.16
CA LEU A 588 36.10 -20.31 -31.22
C LEU A 588 35.34 -21.32 -32.08
N LYS A 589 35.99 -22.43 -32.46
CA LYS A 589 35.35 -23.50 -33.25
C LYS A 589 34.09 -24.08 -32.59
N TYR A 590 34.06 -24.15 -31.25
CA TYR A 590 32.90 -24.64 -30.51
C TYR A 590 31.77 -23.59 -30.44
N ILE A 591 32.11 -22.29 -30.49
CA ILE A 591 31.12 -21.21 -30.63
C ILE A 591 30.49 -21.26 -32.03
N GLU A 592 31.29 -21.48 -33.08
CA GLU A 592 30.79 -21.65 -34.46
C GLU A 592 29.87 -22.87 -34.57
N ASN A 593 30.22 -24.00 -33.94
CA ASN A 593 29.36 -25.18 -33.89
C ASN A 593 28.04 -24.89 -33.15
N SER A 594 28.11 -24.26 -31.96
CA SER A 594 26.92 -23.83 -31.21
C SER A 594 26.00 -22.93 -32.05
N TYR A 595 26.57 -21.97 -32.78
CA TYR A 595 25.84 -21.12 -33.71
C TYR A 595 25.14 -21.94 -34.81
N ASN A 596 25.87 -22.82 -35.50
CA ASN A 596 25.35 -23.64 -36.58
C ASN A 596 24.19 -24.54 -36.12
N GLU A 597 24.29 -25.13 -34.93
CA GLU A 597 23.21 -25.90 -34.33
C GLU A 597 21.98 -25.06 -34.02
N LYS A 598 22.15 -23.89 -33.39
CA LYS A 598 21.01 -23.01 -33.07
C LYS A 598 20.33 -22.52 -34.34
N ARG A 599 21.10 -22.25 -35.40
CA ARG A 599 20.60 -21.82 -36.71
C ARG A 599 19.81 -22.90 -37.44
N LYS A 600 20.18 -24.18 -37.33
CA LYS A 600 19.38 -25.31 -37.89
C LYS A 600 18.01 -25.46 -37.23
N LEU A 601 17.88 -25.02 -35.97
CA LEU A 601 16.65 -25.12 -35.18
C LEU A 601 15.72 -23.90 -35.33
N ILE A 602 16.10 -22.91 -36.15
CA ILE A 602 15.33 -21.70 -36.48
C ILE A 602 14.80 -21.90 -37.90
#